data_AF-A0A955PRM0-F1
#
_entry.id   AF-A0A955PRM0-F1
#
_cell.length_a   1.000
_cell.length_b   1.000
_cell.length_c   1.000
_cell.angle_alpha   90.00
_cell.angle_beta   90.00
_cell.angle_gamma   90.00
#
_symmetry.space_group_name_H-M   'P 1'
#
loop_
_entity.id
_entity.type
_entity.pdbx_description
1 polymer ?
#
loop_
_entity_poly.entity_id
_entity_poly.type
_entity_poly.pdbx_seq_one_letter_code
_entity_poly.pdbx_strand_id
1 'polypeptide(L)'
;MARITNKLAGIWRNLFFFLLSLFIPELVASQDWCYPGQPEPCAPESDEPFGWEFVYTGEVFGNVRGGLNTHDAVAYRDDFSLYLNLDTEAMGWWEGGEFFGHLQAESGNGITERDVGDFQVLSNIDADDFSQVSEIWYRHEFENAWIKFGKLEANVDFAFVDFGCEFINSSPGVVPTVPLTTYPDPDWGVVIGLEPTDWFTVVSGVYQGDPDGGRSIGSTLRNLENPMYMIEPALSYDLCGLEGVLRLGLWKNETPGTRFDGGSYDDREG
;
A
#
# COMPACT_ATOMS: atom_id res chain seq x y z
N MET A 1 -50.53 27.01 -35.44
CA MET A 1 -51.63 26.37 -34.69
C MET A 1 -51.30 24.88 -34.59
N ALA A 2 -50.95 24.43 -33.38
CA ALA A 2 -51.00 23.08 -32.81
C ALA A 2 -50.63 21.80 -33.61
N ARG A 3 -49.68 21.05 -32.99
CA ARG A 3 -49.53 19.58 -32.82
C ARG A 3 -48.80 18.73 -33.88
N ILE A 4 -47.56 18.35 -33.54
CA ILE A 4 -46.92 17.04 -33.74
C ILE A 4 -46.00 16.82 -32.50
N THR A 5 -46.49 16.21 -31.40
CA THR A 5 -46.26 14.82 -30.95
C THR A 5 -44.80 14.38 -30.74
N ASN A 6 -44.45 14.20 -29.46
CA ASN A 6 -43.56 13.19 -28.85
C ASN A 6 -42.27 12.76 -29.57
N LYS A 7 -41.15 13.27 -29.06
CA LYS A 7 -39.93 12.50 -28.69
C LYS A 7 -38.93 13.47 -28.10
N LEU A 8 -38.71 13.39 -26.78
CA LEU A 8 -37.51 13.80 -26.02
C LEU A 8 -37.92 13.91 -24.53
N ALA A 9 -38.09 12.75 -23.91
CA ALA A 9 -38.13 12.62 -22.46
C ALA A 9 -37.42 11.31 -22.13
N GLY A 10 -36.18 11.39 -21.63
CA GLY A 10 -35.46 10.21 -21.18
C GLY A 10 -33.94 10.29 -21.31
N ILE A 11 -33.29 11.30 -20.73
CA ILE A 11 -31.82 11.27 -20.47
C ILE A 11 -31.45 11.76 -19.05
N TRP A 12 -32.39 12.21 -18.23
CA TRP A 12 -32.08 12.62 -16.85
C TRP A 12 -32.93 11.84 -15.87
N ARG A 13 -32.41 10.71 -15.39
CA ARG A 13 -32.86 10.10 -14.13
C ARG A 13 -31.91 9.00 -13.67
N ASN A 14 -31.41 9.22 -12.45
CA ASN A 14 -30.93 8.22 -11.49
C ASN A 14 -29.42 7.88 -11.54
N LEU A 15 -28.58 8.88 -11.24
CA LEU A 15 -27.48 8.63 -10.29
C LEU A 15 -28.00 9.04 -8.91
N PHE A 16 -28.41 8.05 -8.13
CA PHE A 16 -28.60 8.20 -6.69
C PHE A 16 -27.68 7.17 -6.06
N PHE A 17 -26.48 7.62 -5.67
CA PHE A 17 -25.68 6.89 -4.69
C PHE A 17 -26.37 7.06 -3.35
N PHE A 18 -26.84 5.97 -2.75
CA PHE A 18 -27.21 5.95 -1.34
C PHE A 18 -26.01 5.38 -0.57
N LEU A 19 -25.14 6.28 -0.12
CA LEU A 19 -24.17 5.98 0.92
C LEU A 19 -24.95 6.08 2.23
N LEU A 20 -25.28 4.95 2.85
CA LEU A 20 -25.81 4.96 4.21
C LEU A 20 -24.61 4.91 5.17
N SER A 21 -23.92 6.03 5.30
CA SER A 21 -22.96 6.26 6.39
C SER A 21 -23.76 6.45 7.68
N LEU A 22 -23.79 5.42 8.53
CA LEU A 22 -24.29 5.55 9.89
C LEU A 22 -23.24 6.36 10.68
N PHE A 23 -23.41 7.69 10.72
CA PHE A 23 -22.57 8.59 11.49
C PHE A 23 -22.78 8.32 12.99
N ILE A 24 -21.83 7.61 13.61
CA ILE A 24 -21.62 7.62 15.06
C ILE A 24 -20.54 8.68 15.31
N PRO A 25 -20.90 9.88 15.79
CA PRO A 25 -20.00 11.05 15.78
C PRO A 25 -18.83 11.00 16.78
N GLU A 26 -18.57 9.85 17.42
CA GLU A 26 -17.46 9.64 18.36
C GLU A 26 -16.44 8.60 17.86
N LEU A 27 -16.59 8.10 16.62
CA LEU A 27 -15.69 7.10 16.02
C LEU A 27 -15.27 7.49 14.59
N VAL A 28 -15.09 8.79 14.36
CA VAL A 28 -14.39 9.31 13.19
C VAL A 28 -13.08 9.88 13.71
N ALA A 29 -12.05 9.04 13.79
CA ALA A 29 -10.71 9.56 13.57
C ALA A 29 -10.74 10.15 12.15
N SER A 30 -10.21 11.35 11.97
CA SER A 30 -9.92 11.84 10.63
C SER A 30 -9.15 10.75 9.91
N GLN A 31 -9.58 10.45 8.69
CA GLN A 31 -9.02 9.39 7.87
C GLN A 31 -7.69 9.91 7.27
N ASP A 32 -6.74 10.21 8.14
CA ASP A 32 -5.35 10.47 7.77
C ASP A 32 -4.70 9.08 7.74
N TRP A 33 -4.61 8.47 6.56
CA TRP A 33 -3.96 7.17 6.38
C TRP A 33 -2.46 7.33 6.64
N CYS A 34 -2.06 7.14 7.89
CA CYS A 34 -0.69 7.29 8.33
C CYS A 34 0.01 5.92 8.34
N TYR A 35 0.80 5.63 7.31
CA TYR A 35 1.79 4.56 7.39
C TYR A 35 2.99 5.05 8.22
N PRO A 36 3.39 4.35 9.30
CA PRO A 36 4.55 4.71 10.10
C PRO A 36 5.83 4.65 9.25
N GLY A 37 6.59 5.75 9.22
CA GLY A 37 7.78 5.91 8.37
C GLY A 37 7.61 6.83 7.14
N GLN A 38 6.42 7.43 6.95
CA GLN A 38 6.22 8.54 6.04
C GLN A 38 6.75 9.87 6.64
N PRO A 39 7.40 10.75 5.86
CA PRO A 39 7.63 12.12 6.31
C PRO A 39 6.26 12.83 6.52
N GLU A 40 6.14 13.54 7.65
CA GLU A 40 5.06 14.46 8.10
C GLU A 40 3.86 14.66 7.14
N PRO A 41 2.59 14.45 7.60
CA PRO A 41 2.09 14.88 8.91
C PRO A 41 1.62 13.74 9.83
N CYS A 42 2.15 12.54 9.62
CA CYS A 42 1.53 11.30 10.07
C CYS A 42 2.28 10.51 11.15
N ALA A 43 3.48 10.92 11.55
CA ALA A 43 4.07 10.42 12.77
C ALA A 43 3.38 11.15 13.94
N PRO A 44 2.87 10.45 14.97
CA PRO A 44 2.64 11.14 16.23
C PRO A 44 3.98 11.71 16.66
N GLU A 45 4.11 13.04 16.66
CA GLU A 45 5.09 13.76 17.49
C GLU A 45 4.75 13.42 18.94
N SER A 46 5.18 12.24 19.39
CA SER A 46 5.12 11.85 20.77
C SER A 46 6.55 11.67 21.24
N ASP A 47 6.96 12.48 22.22
CA ASP A 47 8.15 12.25 23.06
C ASP A 47 8.08 10.89 23.83
N GLU A 48 7.08 10.05 23.55
CA GLU A 48 6.87 8.78 24.20
C GLU A 48 7.82 7.72 23.61
N PRO A 49 8.59 7.02 24.44
CA PRO A 49 9.56 6.04 23.96
C PRO A 49 8.97 4.83 23.23
N PHE A 50 7.66 4.61 23.40
CA PHE A 50 6.94 3.51 22.80
C PHE A 50 5.52 3.96 22.46
N GLY A 51 5.11 3.77 21.21
CA GLY A 51 3.76 4.02 20.75
C GLY A 51 3.11 2.75 20.19
N TRP A 52 1.79 2.80 20.12
CA TRP A 52 0.99 1.75 19.49
C TRP A 52 -0.28 2.35 18.92
N GLU A 53 -0.76 1.76 17.83
CA GLU A 53 -2.00 2.16 17.20
C GLU A 53 -2.78 0.93 16.77
N PHE A 54 -4.09 1.01 16.95
CA PHE A 54 -5.03 -0.02 16.54
C PHE A 54 -5.97 0.54 15.48
N VAL A 55 -5.99 -0.10 14.32
CA VAL A 55 -6.86 0.25 13.20
C VAL A 55 -7.74 -0.94 12.84
N TYR A 56 -9.00 -0.66 12.61
CA TYR A 56 -9.96 -1.61 12.08
C TYR A 56 -10.68 -0.99 10.89
N THR A 57 -10.59 -1.65 9.74
CA THR A 57 -11.24 -1.25 8.50
C THR A 57 -12.27 -2.30 8.14
N GLY A 58 -13.52 -1.90 7.90
CA GLY A 58 -14.58 -2.80 7.47
C GLY A 58 -15.30 -2.24 6.27
N GLU A 59 -15.45 -3.05 5.22
CA GLU A 59 -15.98 -2.63 3.93
C GLU A 59 -17.14 -3.50 3.48
N VAL A 60 -18.20 -2.87 2.98
CA VAL A 60 -19.34 -3.55 2.36
C VAL A 60 -19.49 -3.04 0.94
N PHE A 61 -19.36 -3.93 -0.05
CA PHE A 61 -19.56 -3.60 -1.45
C PHE A 61 -20.71 -4.41 -2.06
N GLY A 62 -21.31 -3.84 -3.11
CA GLY A 62 -22.35 -4.49 -3.89
C GLY A 62 -22.15 -4.27 -5.40
N ASN A 63 -22.02 -5.34 -6.19
CA ASN A 63 -21.98 -5.20 -7.65
C ASN A 63 -23.41 -5.10 -8.20
N VAL A 64 -23.82 -3.89 -8.53
CA VAL A 64 -25.19 -3.59 -9.01
C VAL A 64 -25.36 -3.74 -10.52
N ARG A 65 -24.27 -3.76 -11.30
CA ARG A 65 -24.34 -3.82 -12.77
C ARG A 65 -22.99 -4.15 -13.42
N GLY A 66 -23.00 -5.10 -14.36
CA GLY A 66 -21.80 -5.46 -15.14
C GLY A 66 -20.93 -6.47 -14.39
N GLY A 67 -19.65 -6.58 -14.78
CA GLY A 67 -18.72 -7.51 -14.16
C GLY A 67 -19.09 -8.99 -14.37
N LEU A 68 -18.61 -9.84 -13.46
CA LEU A 68 -18.79 -11.29 -13.50
C LEU A 68 -20.15 -11.73 -12.93
N ASN A 69 -20.59 -11.13 -11.83
CA ASN A 69 -21.82 -11.48 -11.14
C ASN A 69 -22.50 -10.27 -10.48
N THR A 70 -23.83 -10.19 -10.62
CA THR A 70 -24.68 -9.14 -10.02
C THR A 70 -25.81 -9.71 -9.17
N HIS A 71 -25.90 -11.04 -9.07
CA HIS A 71 -26.90 -11.74 -8.25
C HIS A 71 -26.27 -12.17 -6.93
N ASP A 72 -26.86 -11.78 -5.80
CA ASP A 72 -26.29 -11.97 -4.46
C ASP A 72 -24.85 -11.43 -4.33
N ALA A 73 -24.53 -10.39 -5.11
CA ALA A 73 -23.20 -9.82 -5.24
C ALA A 73 -22.89 -8.75 -4.19
N VAL A 74 -23.27 -9.03 -2.94
CA VAL A 74 -22.85 -8.22 -1.77
C VAL A 74 -21.71 -8.96 -1.08
N ALA A 75 -20.65 -8.23 -0.80
CA ALA A 75 -19.44 -8.74 -0.16
C ALA A 75 -19.12 -7.87 1.06
N TYR A 76 -18.54 -8.49 2.07
CA TYR A 76 -18.05 -7.82 3.26
C TYR A 76 -16.67 -8.38 3.59
N ARG A 77 -15.74 -7.49 3.92
CA ARG A 77 -14.39 -7.81 4.32
C ARG A 77 -13.91 -6.81 5.38
N ASP A 78 -13.03 -7.26 6.26
CA ASP A 78 -12.35 -6.40 7.21
C ASP A 78 -10.85 -6.66 7.31
N ASP A 79 -10.14 -5.61 7.69
CA ASP A 79 -8.73 -5.59 8.06
C ASP A 79 -8.58 -5.13 9.51
N PHE A 80 -7.75 -5.86 10.24
CA PHE A 80 -7.29 -5.57 11.57
C PHE A 80 -5.81 -5.27 11.50
N SER A 81 -5.40 -4.12 12.02
CA SER A 81 -4.00 -3.70 12.04
C SER A 81 -3.60 -3.19 13.43
N LEU A 82 -2.55 -3.77 14.01
CA LEU A 82 -1.90 -3.29 15.22
C LEU A 82 -0.48 -2.86 14.87
N TYR A 83 -0.22 -1.57 15.02
CA TYR A 83 1.08 -0.95 14.82
C TYR A 83 1.77 -0.71 16.16
N LEU A 84 3.08 -0.88 16.18
CA LEU A 84 3.95 -0.70 17.34
C LEU A 84 5.19 0.07 16.88
N ASN A 85 5.56 1.13 17.58
CA ASN A 85 6.77 1.90 17.32
C ASN A 85 7.58 2.09 18.60
N LEU A 86 8.90 2.12 18.48
CA LEU A 86 9.82 2.38 19.58
C LEU A 86 10.96 3.26 19.10
N ASP A 87 11.10 4.42 19.74
CA ASP A 87 12.17 5.38 19.49
C ASP A 87 13.36 5.09 20.44
N THR A 88 14.53 4.84 19.87
CA THR A 88 15.70 4.44 20.66
C THR A 88 16.33 5.60 21.44
N GLU A 89 16.13 6.83 20.99
CA GLU A 89 16.64 8.03 21.64
C GLU A 89 15.78 8.39 22.85
N ALA A 90 14.45 8.37 22.69
CA ALA A 90 13.49 8.53 23.77
C ALA A 90 13.62 7.42 24.84
N MET A 91 14.03 6.20 24.42
CA MET A 91 14.39 5.11 25.35
C MET A 91 15.76 5.31 26.04
N GLY A 92 16.56 6.28 25.61
CA GLY A 92 17.90 6.55 26.13
C GLY A 92 18.94 5.50 25.74
N TRP A 93 18.77 4.82 24.61
CA TRP A 93 19.67 3.75 24.14
C TRP A 93 20.72 4.28 23.16
N TRP A 94 20.29 4.86 22.04
CA TRP A 94 21.14 5.52 21.04
C TRP A 94 20.29 6.45 20.15
N GLU A 95 20.93 7.46 19.56
CA GLU A 95 20.27 8.47 18.72
C GLU A 95 19.89 7.91 17.34
N GLY A 96 18.79 8.43 16.78
CA GLY A 96 18.36 8.18 15.39
C GLY A 96 17.89 6.76 15.07
N GLY A 97 17.55 5.91 16.05
CA GLY A 97 17.03 4.57 15.81
C GLY A 97 15.53 4.45 16.04
N GLU A 98 14.87 3.65 15.20
CA GLU A 98 13.44 3.33 15.31
C GLU A 98 13.23 1.83 15.07
N PHE A 99 12.43 1.19 15.94
CA PHE A 99 11.88 -0.14 15.68
C PHE A 99 10.40 -0.04 15.39
N PHE A 100 9.96 -0.78 14.39
CA PHE A 100 8.56 -0.86 14.00
C PHE A 100 8.07 -2.30 13.93
N GLY A 101 6.80 -2.50 14.25
CA GLY A 101 6.09 -3.76 14.05
C GLY A 101 4.64 -3.53 13.66
N HIS A 102 4.16 -4.34 12.72
CA HIS A 102 2.77 -4.34 12.25
C HIS A 102 2.24 -5.78 12.26
N LEU A 103 1.22 -6.01 13.09
CA LEU A 103 0.45 -7.25 13.08
C LEU A 103 -0.84 -7.01 12.33
N GLN A 104 -1.13 -7.85 11.33
CA GLN A 104 -2.27 -7.68 10.46
C GLN A 104 -3.07 -8.97 10.37
N ALA A 105 -4.39 -8.85 10.37
CA ALA A 105 -5.29 -9.95 10.10
C ALA A 105 -6.46 -9.47 9.26
N GLU A 106 -6.82 -10.27 8.26
CA GLU A 106 -7.83 -9.89 7.30
C GLU A 106 -8.82 -11.03 7.12
N SER A 107 -10.10 -10.70 7.02
CA SER A 107 -11.16 -11.70 7.02
C SER A 107 -12.37 -11.26 6.21
N GLY A 108 -12.97 -12.20 5.48
CA GLY A 108 -14.23 -11.99 4.81
C GLY A 108 -14.17 -12.37 3.34
N ASN A 109 -14.93 -11.67 2.50
CA ASN A 109 -14.98 -11.94 1.07
C ASN A 109 -14.73 -10.64 0.31
N GLY A 110 -13.68 -10.66 -0.51
CA GLY A 110 -13.43 -9.68 -1.55
C GLY A 110 -14.54 -9.64 -2.60
N ILE A 111 -14.76 -8.48 -3.21
CA ILE A 111 -15.73 -8.34 -4.31
C ILE A 111 -15.07 -8.48 -5.68
N THR A 112 -13.76 -8.21 -5.75
CA THR A 112 -12.99 -8.15 -6.99
C THR A 112 -13.08 -9.46 -7.77
N GLU A 113 -12.62 -10.58 -7.21
CA GLU A 113 -12.53 -11.82 -7.99
C GLU A 113 -13.89 -12.48 -8.28
N ARG A 114 -14.82 -12.39 -7.32
CA ARG A 114 -16.08 -13.13 -7.36
C ARG A 114 -17.16 -12.44 -8.20
N ASP A 115 -17.23 -11.11 -8.10
CA ASP A 115 -18.37 -10.34 -8.57
C ASP A 115 -18.01 -9.31 -9.65
N VAL A 116 -16.85 -8.64 -9.55
CA VAL A 116 -16.47 -7.56 -10.48
C VAL A 116 -15.58 -8.04 -11.63
N GLY A 117 -14.49 -8.73 -11.31
CA GLY A 117 -13.48 -9.24 -12.23
C GLY A 117 -12.54 -8.18 -12.80
N ASP A 118 -12.26 -7.12 -12.05
CA ASP A 118 -11.28 -6.12 -12.48
C ASP A 118 -9.84 -6.55 -12.16
N PHE A 119 -8.87 -5.92 -12.83
CA PHE A 119 -7.47 -6.31 -12.75
C PHE A 119 -6.66 -5.54 -11.69
N GLN A 120 -7.15 -4.38 -11.25
CA GLN A 120 -6.40 -3.49 -10.35
C GLN A 120 -7.02 -3.39 -8.96
N VAL A 121 -7.89 -4.35 -8.64
CA VAL A 121 -8.57 -4.55 -7.37
C VAL A 121 -9.47 -3.37 -6.98
N LEU A 122 -10.74 -3.66 -6.68
CA LEU A 122 -11.72 -2.62 -6.36
C LEU A 122 -11.45 -1.96 -5.00
N SER A 123 -10.80 -2.66 -4.07
CA SER A 123 -10.46 -2.16 -2.74
C SER A 123 -8.99 -2.40 -2.40
N ASN A 124 -8.38 -1.45 -1.69
CA ASN A 124 -7.05 -1.56 -1.11
C ASN A 124 -6.90 -2.69 -0.08
N ILE A 125 -8.01 -3.21 0.46
CA ILE A 125 -8.03 -4.36 1.40
C ILE A 125 -8.77 -5.57 0.79
N ASP A 126 -8.61 -5.81 -0.50
CA ASP A 126 -9.22 -6.96 -1.17
C ASP A 126 -8.11 -7.94 -1.57
N ALA A 127 -7.84 -8.85 -0.63
CA ALA A 127 -6.89 -9.96 -0.72
C ALA A 127 -7.53 -11.26 -0.21
N ASP A 128 -6.78 -12.36 -0.21
CA ASP A 128 -7.18 -13.59 0.50
C ASP A 128 -7.12 -13.39 2.03
N ASP A 129 -7.85 -14.21 2.80
CA ASP A 129 -7.79 -14.15 4.27
C ASP A 129 -6.41 -14.53 4.80
N PHE A 130 -5.84 -13.71 5.69
CA PHE A 130 -4.56 -14.00 6.33
C PHE A 130 -4.48 -13.49 7.78
N SER A 131 -3.46 -13.92 8.49
CA SER A 131 -3.04 -13.35 9.77
C SER A 131 -1.53 -13.46 9.88
N GLN A 132 -0.85 -12.33 9.93
CA GLN A 132 0.60 -12.27 9.78
C GLN A 132 1.24 -11.15 10.59
N VAL A 133 2.56 -11.25 10.77
CA VAL A 133 3.40 -10.09 11.06
C VAL A 133 3.66 -9.44 9.71
N SER A 134 2.96 -8.37 9.36
CA SER A 134 3.10 -7.72 8.03
C SER A 134 4.45 -7.02 7.92
N GLU A 135 4.78 -6.17 8.89
CA GLU A 135 6.09 -5.51 8.95
C GLU A 135 6.79 -5.75 10.28
N ILE A 136 8.10 -5.88 10.21
CA ILE A 136 8.98 -5.78 11.38
C ILE A 136 10.34 -5.31 10.92
N TRP A 137 10.72 -4.10 11.31
CA TRP A 137 11.95 -3.50 10.81
C TRP A 137 12.62 -2.58 11.81
N TYR A 138 13.87 -2.30 11.52
CA TYR A 138 14.66 -1.26 12.17
C TYR A 138 15.09 -0.22 11.14
N ARG A 139 14.92 1.05 11.47
CA ARG A 139 15.40 2.20 10.71
C ARG A 139 16.44 2.96 11.53
N HIS A 140 17.45 3.46 10.85
CA HIS A 140 18.44 4.35 11.45
C HIS A 140 18.64 5.59 10.58
N GLU A 141 18.45 6.73 11.22
CA GLU A 141 18.64 8.07 10.67
C GLU A 141 20.07 8.56 10.92
N PHE A 142 20.60 9.22 9.90
CA PHE A 142 21.83 9.99 9.93
C PHE A 142 21.52 11.41 9.42
N GLU A 143 22.49 12.32 9.48
CA GLU A 143 22.28 13.73 9.10
C GLU A 143 21.67 13.95 7.70
N ASN A 144 22.04 13.15 6.69
CA ASN A 144 21.56 13.30 5.30
C ASN A 144 21.29 11.93 4.63
N ALA A 145 21.02 10.91 5.43
CA ALA A 145 20.87 9.55 4.95
C ALA A 145 20.12 8.70 5.98
N TRP A 146 19.50 7.63 5.53
CA TRP A 146 18.90 6.64 6.41
C TRP A 146 19.05 5.24 5.84
N ILE A 147 18.96 4.24 6.71
CA ILE A 147 18.90 2.83 6.33
C ILE A 147 17.75 2.16 7.06
N LYS A 148 16.96 1.35 6.34
CA LYS A 148 15.86 0.54 6.88
C LYS A 148 16.08 -0.90 6.48
N PHE A 149 15.94 -1.84 7.41
CA PHE A 149 16.02 -3.27 7.11
C PHE A 149 15.06 -4.07 7.98
N GLY A 150 14.50 -5.12 7.42
CA GLY A 150 13.48 -5.91 8.08
C GLY A 150 12.58 -6.63 7.10
N LYS A 151 11.43 -7.08 7.58
CA LYS A 151 10.26 -7.39 6.75
C LYS A 151 9.56 -6.06 6.46
N LEU A 152 9.50 -5.67 5.20
CA LEU A 152 9.15 -4.32 4.75
C LEU A 152 8.00 -4.36 3.75
N GLU A 153 7.25 -3.26 3.72
CA GLU A 153 6.39 -2.91 2.60
C GLU A 153 7.10 -1.92 1.65
N ALA A 154 7.37 -2.34 0.42
CA ALA A 154 8.11 -1.56 -0.56
C ALA A 154 7.35 -0.34 -1.09
N ASN A 155 6.01 -0.37 -1.12
CA ASN A 155 5.22 0.76 -1.61
C ASN A 155 5.24 1.97 -0.66
N VAL A 156 5.72 1.80 0.57
CA VAL A 156 5.99 2.90 1.51
C VAL A 156 7.22 3.72 1.06
N ASP A 157 8.22 3.06 0.49
CA ASP A 157 9.51 3.68 0.12
C ASP A 157 9.65 3.98 -1.38
N PHE A 158 8.91 3.26 -2.23
CA PHE A 158 9.00 3.32 -3.69
C PHE A 158 7.63 3.40 -4.35
N ALA A 159 7.55 4.14 -5.46
CA ALA A 159 6.32 4.30 -6.23
C ALA A 159 5.12 4.78 -5.39
N PHE A 160 5.39 5.48 -4.28
CA PHE A 160 4.37 6.00 -3.39
C PHE A 160 3.69 7.23 -4.01
N VAL A 161 2.37 7.29 -3.85
CA VAL A 161 1.53 8.40 -4.30
C VAL A 161 0.78 8.94 -3.10
N ASP A 162 1.10 10.16 -2.68
CA ASP A 162 0.63 10.76 -1.43
C ASP A 162 -0.90 10.78 -1.32
N PHE A 163 -1.62 11.05 -2.41
CA PHE A 163 -3.09 11.05 -2.45
C PHE A 163 -3.70 9.69 -2.84
N GLY A 164 -2.87 8.64 -2.97
CA GLY A 164 -3.33 7.32 -3.39
C GLY A 164 -4.26 6.67 -2.36
N CYS A 165 -3.96 6.85 -1.07
CA CYS A 165 -4.71 6.31 0.05
C CYS A 165 -6.12 6.92 0.23
N GLU A 166 -6.40 8.06 -0.38
CA GLU A 166 -7.73 8.69 -0.38
C GLU A 166 -8.75 7.93 -1.23
N PHE A 167 -8.28 7.02 -2.09
CA PHE A 167 -9.12 6.22 -2.94
C PHE A 167 -9.39 4.86 -2.31
N ILE A 168 -10.61 4.36 -2.52
CA ILE A 168 -10.97 3.00 -2.11
C ILE A 168 -10.21 1.96 -2.94
N ASN A 169 -10.10 2.18 -4.26
CA ASN A 169 -9.47 1.23 -5.17
C ASN A 169 -7.94 1.34 -5.17
N SER A 170 -7.26 0.24 -5.49
CA SER A 170 -5.79 0.15 -5.36
C SER A 170 -5.00 0.80 -6.48
N SER A 171 -5.65 1.11 -7.59
CA SER A 171 -5.01 1.62 -8.81
C SER A 171 -4.20 2.92 -8.63
N PRO A 172 -4.58 3.88 -7.76
CA PRO A 172 -3.79 5.08 -7.50
C PRO A 172 -2.59 4.85 -6.58
N GLY A 173 -2.62 3.80 -5.75
CA GLY A 173 -1.55 3.48 -4.79
C GLY A 173 -0.48 2.54 -5.36
N VAL A 174 -0.89 1.51 -6.10
CA VAL A 174 0.01 0.46 -6.59
C VAL A 174 0.15 0.50 -8.11
N VAL A 175 1.39 0.57 -8.59
CA VAL A 175 1.70 0.53 -10.02
C VAL A 175 1.66 -0.92 -10.52
N PRO A 176 0.72 -1.30 -11.41
CA PRO A 176 0.45 -2.71 -11.75
C PRO A 176 1.57 -3.38 -12.56
N THR A 177 2.56 -2.61 -13.04
CA THR A 177 3.69 -3.11 -13.81
C THR A 177 4.93 -3.37 -12.96
N VAL A 178 4.87 -3.11 -11.65
CA VAL A 178 5.98 -3.31 -10.72
C VAL A 178 5.58 -4.41 -9.74
N PRO A 179 6.26 -5.56 -9.71
CA PRO A 179 5.95 -6.66 -8.80
C PRO A 179 6.47 -6.35 -7.39
N LEU A 180 5.93 -5.31 -6.75
CA LEU A 180 6.39 -4.82 -5.46
C LEU A 180 6.24 -5.88 -4.37
N THR A 181 7.23 -5.94 -3.48
CA THR A 181 7.11 -6.56 -2.16
C THR A 181 6.21 -5.67 -1.29
N THR A 182 4.90 -5.80 -1.41
CA THR A 182 3.93 -4.90 -0.77
C THR A 182 2.71 -5.69 -0.34
N TYR A 183 1.79 -5.09 0.40
CA TYR A 183 0.51 -5.70 0.74
C TYR A 183 -0.13 -6.47 -0.44
N PRO A 184 -0.64 -7.69 -0.22
CA PRO A 184 -0.71 -8.41 1.06
C PRO A 184 0.59 -9.18 1.43
N ASP A 185 1.62 -9.10 0.59
CA ASP A 185 2.87 -9.86 0.67
C ASP A 185 4.12 -8.99 0.95
N PRO A 186 4.20 -8.29 2.10
CA PRO A 186 5.46 -7.69 2.55
C PRO A 186 6.49 -8.80 2.84
N ASP A 187 7.78 -8.51 2.64
CA ASP A 187 8.87 -9.49 2.77
C ASP A 187 10.19 -8.77 3.07
N TRP A 188 11.29 -9.50 3.23
CA TRP A 188 12.57 -8.94 3.62
C TRP A 188 13.13 -7.99 2.58
N GLY A 189 13.63 -6.88 3.09
CA GLY A 189 14.39 -5.94 2.30
C GLY A 189 15.38 -5.15 3.12
N VAL A 190 16.25 -4.45 2.39
CA VAL A 190 17.12 -3.40 2.89
C VAL A 190 16.98 -2.22 1.96
N VAL A 191 16.76 -1.04 2.53
CA VAL A 191 16.54 0.20 1.80
C VAL A 191 17.44 1.27 2.39
N ILE A 192 18.00 2.11 1.54
CA ILE A 192 18.81 3.25 1.91
C ILE A 192 18.24 4.47 1.20
N GLY A 193 18.02 5.55 1.95
CA GLY A 193 17.73 6.86 1.41
C GLY A 193 18.91 7.81 1.60
N LEU A 194 19.13 8.68 0.62
CA LEU A 194 20.09 9.78 0.69
C LEU A 194 19.38 11.09 0.37
N GLU A 195 19.62 12.10 1.19
CA GLU A 195 19.00 13.43 1.11
C GLU A 195 20.11 14.49 1.04
N PRO A 196 20.90 14.53 -0.05
CA PRO A 196 22.05 15.42 -0.15
C PRO A 196 21.68 16.91 -0.17
N THR A 197 20.42 17.23 -0.51
CA THR A 197 19.88 18.60 -0.56
C THR A 197 18.36 18.57 -0.36
N ASP A 198 17.78 19.66 0.15
CA ASP A 198 16.34 19.78 0.39
C ASP A 198 15.43 19.56 -0.84
N TRP A 199 15.97 19.68 -2.06
CA TRP A 199 15.21 19.53 -3.31
C TRP A 199 15.47 18.20 -4.04
N PHE A 200 16.36 17.34 -3.53
CA PHE A 200 16.72 16.08 -4.18
C PHE A 200 16.98 14.97 -3.18
N THR A 201 16.24 13.87 -3.38
CA THR A 201 16.37 12.63 -2.61
C THR A 201 16.61 11.48 -3.58
N VAL A 202 17.36 10.46 -3.16
CA VAL A 202 17.40 9.18 -3.86
C VAL A 202 17.18 8.06 -2.85
N VAL A 203 16.27 7.14 -3.19
CA VAL A 203 16.05 5.92 -2.41
C VAL A 203 16.49 4.74 -3.26
N SER A 204 17.19 3.77 -2.66
CA SER A 204 17.56 2.51 -3.33
C SER A 204 17.43 1.34 -2.37
N GLY A 205 16.91 0.23 -2.89
CA GLY A 205 16.55 -0.91 -2.07
C GLY A 205 16.77 -2.23 -2.79
N VAL A 206 16.94 -3.27 -1.97
CA VAL A 206 16.92 -4.66 -2.40
C VAL A 206 15.88 -5.38 -1.56
N TYR A 207 14.92 -6.00 -2.23
CA TYR A 207 13.85 -6.77 -1.61
C TYR A 207 13.89 -8.22 -2.09
N GLN A 208 13.08 -9.05 -1.44
CA GLN A 208 12.73 -10.37 -1.93
C GLN A 208 12.08 -10.27 -3.32
N GLY A 209 12.61 -10.97 -4.32
CA GLY A 209 12.05 -10.95 -5.67
C GLY A 209 10.86 -11.87 -5.89
N ASP A 210 10.59 -12.80 -4.96
CA ASP A 210 9.36 -13.60 -4.91
C ASP A 210 8.72 -13.48 -3.52
N PRO A 211 8.05 -12.35 -3.23
CA PRO A 211 7.53 -12.05 -1.91
C PRO A 211 6.38 -12.99 -1.52
N ASP A 212 6.33 -13.36 -0.24
CA ASP A 212 5.28 -14.21 0.34
C ASP A 212 5.07 -13.77 1.79
N GLY A 213 4.01 -12.99 2.00
CA GLY A 213 3.70 -12.34 3.28
C GLY A 213 3.45 -13.34 4.39
N GLY A 214 2.96 -14.53 4.05
CA GLY A 214 2.62 -15.60 4.98
C GLY A 214 3.84 -16.31 5.59
N ARG A 215 5.05 -16.07 5.08
CA ARG A 215 6.27 -16.69 5.64
C ARG A 215 6.52 -16.16 7.06
N SER A 216 6.68 -17.10 7.99
CA SER A 216 7.17 -16.78 9.33
C SER A 216 8.55 -16.11 9.24
N ILE A 217 8.83 -15.14 10.13
CA ILE A 217 10.12 -14.41 10.20
C ILE A 217 11.33 -15.33 9.99
N GLY A 218 11.33 -16.53 10.59
CA GLY A 218 12.42 -17.50 10.49
C GLY A 218 12.46 -18.33 9.20
N SER A 219 11.33 -18.58 8.53
CA SER A 219 11.30 -19.26 7.22
C SER A 219 11.72 -18.33 6.10
N THR A 220 11.35 -17.05 6.19
CA THR A 220 11.64 -16.08 5.15
C THR A 220 13.14 -15.82 4.99
N LEU A 221 13.92 -15.75 6.08
CA LEU A 221 15.39 -15.64 6.02
C LEU A 221 16.08 -16.88 5.42
N ARG A 222 15.41 -18.04 5.36
CA ARG A 222 15.97 -19.29 4.85
C ARG A 222 15.58 -19.58 3.40
N ASN A 223 14.48 -18.98 2.95
CA ASN A 223 13.90 -19.14 1.63
C ASN A 223 13.98 -17.81 0.88
N LEU A 224 15.15 -17.17 0.92
CA LEU A 224 15.36 -15.98 0.11
C LEU A 224 15.46 -16.42 -1.36
N GLU A 225 14.54 -15.96 -2.19
CA GLU A 225 14.63 -16.09 -3.64
C GLU A 225 15.47 -14.95 -4.23
N ASN A 226 15.57 -14.92 -5.55
CA ASN A 226 16.38 -13.93 -6.28
C ASN A 226 16.00 -12.48 -5.89
N PRO A 227 16.95 -11.54 -5.92
CA PRO A 227 16.70 -10.18 -5.45
C PRO A 227 15.86 -9.35 -6.43
N MET A 228 15.02 -8.47 -5.88
CA MET A 228 14.43 -7.34 -6.59
C MET A 228 15.17 -6.05 -6.20
N TYR A 229 15.78 -5.42 -7.19
CA TYR A 229 16.49 -4.15 -7.05
C TYR A 229 15.57 -2.99 -7.42
N MET A 230 15.61 -1.92 -6.62
CA MET A 230 14.87 -0.68 -6.89
C MET A 230 15.73 0.55 -6.65
N ILE A 231 15.49 1.60 -7.43
CA ILE A 231 16.05 2.93 -7.21
C ILE A 231 15.06 3.99 -7.70
N GLU A 232 14.85 5.03 -6.89
CA GLU A 232 13.92 6.12 -7.18
C GLU A 232 14.50 7.47 -6.72
N PRO A 233 15.11 8.24 -7.63
CA PRO A 233 15.32 9.67 -7.45
C PRO A 233 14.00 10.45 -7.40
N ALA A 234 13.93 11.41 -6.49
CA ALA A 234 12.84 12.36 -6.31
C ALA A 234 13.36 13.80 -6.35
N LEU A 235 12.64 14.68 -7.04
CA LEU A 235 12.91 16.12 -7.13
C LEU A 235 11.74 16.92 -6.58
N SER A 236 11.95 17.64 -5.49
CA SER A 236 10.95 18.54 -4.92
C SER A 236 11.00 19.90 -5.62
N TYR A 237 9.84 20.48 -5.90
CA TYR A 237 9.71 21.77 -6.57
C TYR A 237 8.56 22.60 -5.99
N ASP A 238 8.66 23.92 -6.15
CA ASP A 238 7.55 24.86 -5.90
C ASP A 238 7.19 25.54 -7.23
N LEU A 239 5.91 25.46 -7.60
CA LEU A 239 5.35 26.19 -8.74
C LEU A 239 4.25 27.14 -8.27
N CYS A 240 4.63 28.38 -8.01
CA CYS A 240 3.72 29.46 -7.60
C CYS A 240 3.07 29.23 -6.23
N GLY A 241 3.84 28.71 -5.26
CA GLY A 241 3.33 28.36 -3.92
C GLY A 241 2.61 27.02 -3.88
N LEU A 242 2.78 26.19 -4.91
CA LEU A 242 2.28 24.83 -4.96
C LEU A 242 3.48 23.89 -4.96
N GLU A 243 3.68 23.23 -3.82
CA GLU A 243 4.71 22.22 -3.65
C GLU A 243 4.35 20.95 -4.43
N GLY A 244 5.37 20.27 -4.95
CA GLY A 244 5.20 19.00 -5.63
C GLY A 244 6.51 18.23 -5.72
N VAL A 245 6.39 16.94 -6.04
CA VAL A 245 7.53 16.04 -6.18
C VAL A 245 7.46 15.33 -7.52
N LEU A 246 8.59 15.24 -8.22
CA LEU A 246 8.76 14.42 -9.42
C LEU A 246 9.62 13.21 -9.06
N ARG A 247 9.06 12.00 -9.18
CA ARG A 247 9.74 10.73 -8.90
C ARG A 247 10.02 9.98 -10.21
N LEU A 248 11.20 9.36 -10.33
CA LEU A 248 11.58 8.51 -11.47
C LEU A 248 12.15 7.18 -10.96
N GLY A 249 11.33 6.13 -10.98
CA GLY A 249 11.73 4.80 -10.51
C GLY A 249 12.30 3.88 -11.60
N LEU A 250 13.29 3.07 -11.23
CA LEU A 250 13.75 1.90 -11.98
C LEU A 250 13.73 0.68 -11.07
N TRP A 251 13.34 -0.47 -11.63
CA TRP A 251 13.36 -1.74 -10.92
C TRP A 251 13.91 -2.87 -11.81
N LYS A 252 14.49 -3.89 -11.17
CA LYS A 252 14.89 -5.15 -11.81
C LYS A 252 14.61 -6.29 -10.85
N ASN A 253 13.73 -7.21 -11.25
CA ASN A 253 13.50 -8.45 -10.54
C ASN A 253 14.26 -9.60 -11.23
N GLU A 254 15.12 -10.30 -10.49
CA GLU A 254 15.90 -11.44 -10.99
C GLU A 254 15.15 -12.77 -10.83
N THR A 255 13.98 -12.78 -10.19
CA THR A 255 13.11 -13.96 -10.14
C THR A 255 12.52 -14.24 -11.53
N PRO A 256 12.65 -15.48 -12.05
CA PRO A 256 12.05 -15.85 -13.32
C PRO A 256 10.53 -15.65 -13.31
N GLY A 257 10.05 -14.71 -14.11
CA GLY A 257 8.61 -14.51 -14.27
C GLY A 257 7.95 -15.68 -15.01
N THR A 258 6.67 -15.92 -14.71
CA THR A 258 5.80 -16.67 -15.61
C THR A 258 5.52 -15.82 -16.84
N ARG A 259 5.70 -16.40 -18.02
CA ARG A 259 5.28 -15.75 -19.27
C ARG A 259 3.77 -15.62 -19.26
N PHE A 260 3.26 -14.60 -19.95
CA PHE A 260 1.83 -14.43 -20.20
C PHE A 260 1.18 -15.63 -20.92
N ASP A 261 1.97 -16.53 -21.53
CA ASP A 261 1.53 -17.78 -22.16
C ASP A 261 1.58 -19.01 -21.24
N GLY A 262 1.95 -18.84 -19.97
CA GLY A 262 2.08 -19.90 -18.97
C GLY A 262 3.41 -20.68 -19.01
N GLY A 263 4.38 -20.26 -19.82
CA GLY A 263 5.74 -20.84 -19.79
C GLY A 263 6.62 -20.23 -18.69
N SER A 264 7.51 -21.01 -18.07
CA SER A 264 8.59 -20.50 -17.20
C SER A 264 9.87 -20.27 -18.00
N TYR A 265 10.71 -19.32 -17.58
CA TYR A 265 12.10 -19.24 -18.06
C TYR A 265 12.91 -20.40 -17.46
N ASP A 266 13.37 -21.34 -18.30
CA ASP A 266 14.39 -22.33 -17.91
C ASP A 266 15.74 -21.77 -18.39
N ASP A 267 16.56 -21.25 -17.46
CA ASP A 267 17.89 -20.68 -17.73
C ASP A 267 18.94 -21.77 -18.06
N ARG A 268 18.56 -22.78 -18.84
CA ARG A 268 19.43 -23.87 -19.28
C ARG A 268 19.71 -23.92 -20.78
N GLU A 269 19.41 -22.86 -21.54
CA GLU A 269 19.97 -22.69 -22.87
C GLU A 269 20.40 -21.23 -23.12
N GLY A 270 21.71 -20.99 -22.96
CA GLY A 270 22.40 -19.73 -23.26
C GLY A 270 23.87 -19.77 -22.90
#